data_AF-A0A3L7XSE0-F1
#
_entry.id   AF-A0A3L7XSE0-F1
#
_cell.length_a   1.000
_cell.length_b   1.000
_cell.length_c   1.000
_cell.angle_alpha   90.00
_cell.angle_beta   90.00
_cell.angle_gamma   90.00
#
_symmetry.space_group_name_H-M   'P 1'
#
loop_
_entity.id
_entity.type
_entity.pdbx_description
1 polymer ?
#
loop_
_entity_poly.entity_id
_entity_poly.type
_entity_poly.pdbx_seq_one_letter_code
_entity_poly.pdbx_strand_id
1 'polypeptide(L)'
;MLLSVVIAISVHEFAHALAADWLGDRTPRLDGRLTLDPRSHIDPLGAILFLLAGFGWGRPVLTNPRNFRTGFRTGMALVAAAGPFSNLVLAFIAAQLLRSGLLARFVPWDWVAGFLYIFMGLNVVLLIFNLLPVPPLDGFKVALGLLPDNVADMLAGIERTGPLLLMLLVLSGNVTQQFGFTPLGSLLGPARDAVMQLLGM
;
A
#
# COMPACT_ATOMS: atom_id res chain seq x y z
N MET A 1 -14.11 3.27 8.66
CA MET A 1 -13.36 2.19 7.97
C MET A 1 -13.38 2.35 6.45
N LEU A 2 -14.54 2.25 5.77
CA LEU A 2 -14.57 2.33 4.29
C LEU A 2 -13.96 3.62 3.74
N LEU A 3 -14.32 4.78 4.31
CA LEU A 3 -13.73 6.07 3.93
C LEU A 3 -12.19 6.07 4.08
N SER A 4 -11.69 5.47 5.16
CA SER A 4 -10.25 5.33 5.43
C SER A 4 -9.55 4.49 4.35
N VAL A 5 -10.14 3.36 3.97
CA VAL A 5 -9.65 2.47 2.90
C VAL A 5 -9.59 3.23 1.58
N VAL A 6 -10.67 3.90 1.22
CA VAL A 6 -10.80 4.64 -0.06
C VAL A 6 -9.75 5.73 -0.16
N ILE A 7 -9.57 6.55 0.89
CA ILE A 7 -8.57 7.61 0.90
C ILE A 7 -7.17 7.02 0.82
N ALA A 8 -6.85 6.02 1.65
CA ALA A 8 -5.51 5.45 1.70
C ALA A 8 -5.10 4.82 0.35
N ILE A 9 -5.96 3.99 -0.25
CA ILE A 9 -5.69 3.39 -1.57
C ILE A 9 -5.56 4.47 -2.65
N SER A 10 -6.42 5.48 -2.64
CA SER A 10 -6.38 6.54 -3.67
C SER A 10 -5.07 7.33 -3.61
N VAL A 11 -4.60 7.69 -2.41
CA VAL A 11 -3.33 8.40 -2.24
C VAL A 11 -2.14 7.49 -2.57
N HIS A 12 -2.21 6.21 -2.21
CA HIS A 12 -1.19 5.21 -2.52
C HIS A 12 -0.98 5.04 -4.04
N GLU A 13 -2.06 4.79 -4.78
CA GLU A 13 -2.01 4.65 -6.24
C GLU A 13 -1.65 5.98 -6.92
N PHE A 14 -2.15 7.10 -6.40
CA PHE A 14 -1.72 8.43 -6.85
C PHE A 14 -0.20 8.64 -6.67
N ALA A 15 0.38 8.19 -5.56
CA ALA A 15 1.81 8.32 -5.30
C ALA A 15 2.66 7.53 -6.30
N HIS A 16 2.23 6.31 -6.68
CA HIS A 16 2.87 5.58 -7.78
C HIS A 16 2.81 6.35 -9.10
N ALA A 17 1.63 6.86 -9.46
CA ALA A 17 1.43 7.61 -10.69
C ALA A 17 2.28 8.90 -10.72
N LEU A 18 2.34 9.62 -9.60
CA LEU A 18 3.14 10.83 -9.43
C LEU A 18 4.64 10.52 -9.54
N ALA A 19 5.12 9.47 -8.88
CA ALA A 19 6.52 9.07 -8.95
C ALA A 19 6.93 8.66 -10.37
N ALA A 20 6.10 7.87 -11.06
CA ALA A 20 6.38 7.45 -12.43
C ALA A 20 6.46 8.65 -13.39
N ASP A 21 5.50 9.57 -13.30
CA ASP A 21 5.49 10.79 -14.11
C ASP A 21 6.71 11.68 -13.83
N TRP A 22 7.07 11.84 -12.56
CA TRP A 22 8.25 12.61 -12.15
C TRP A 22 9.56 11.99 -12.65
N LEU A 23 9.65 10.66 -12.65
CA LEU A 23 10.80 9.91 -13.18
C LEU A 23 10.86 9.89 -14.71
N GLY A 24 9.85 10.41 -15.40
CA GLY A 24 9.84 10.61 -16.85
C GLY A 24 8.80 9.78 -17.62
N ASP A 25 8.10 8.86 -16.96
CA ASP A 25 7.04 8.06 -17.58
C ASP A 25 5.68 8.73 -17.49
N ARG A 26 5.24 9.34 -18.59
CA ARG A 26 3.94 10.02 -18.67
C ARG A 26 2.74 9.06 -18.81
N THR A 27 2.96 7.74 -18.90
CA THR A 27 1.88 6.75 -19.12
C THR A 27 0.75 6.89 -18.09
N PRO A 28 1.00 6.92 -16.76
CA PRO A 28 -0.06 7.08 -15.76
C PRO A 28 -0.85 8.39 -15.89
N ARG A 29 -0.19 9.47 -16.33
CA ARG A 29 -0.85 10.76 -16.57
C ARG A 29 -1.82 10.67 -17.74
N LEU A 30 -1.39 10.06 -18.84
CA LEU A 30 -2.23 9.84 -20.03
C LEU A 30 -3.41 8.91 -19.73
N ASP A 31 -3.19 7.93 -18.84
CA ASP A 31 -4.23 7.01 -18.34
C ASP A 31 -5.17 7.65 -17.30
N GLY A 32 -5.01 8.95 -17.00
CA GLY A 32 -5.87 9.67 -16.04
C GLY A 32 -5.67 9.26 -14.57
N ARG A 33 -4.52 8.67 -14.24
CA ARG A 33 -4.18 8.17 -12.89
C ARG A 33 -3.55 9.24 -12.00
N LEU A 34 -3.09 10.36 -12.57
CA LEU A 34 -2.55 11.49 -11.81
C LEU A 34 -3.67 12.39 -11.26
N THR A 35 -4.49 11.82 -10.38
CA THR A 35 -5.61 12.47 -9.70
C THR A 35 -5.81 11.85 -8.32
N LEU A 36 -6.44 12.56 -7.39
CA LEU A 36 -6.87 11.99 -6.10
C LEU A 36 -8.31 11.44 -6.15
N ASP A 37 -8.98 11.49 -7.31
CA ASP A 37 -10.31 10.91 -7.50
C ASP A 37 -10.28 9.39 -7.30
N PRO A 38 -10.97 8.84 -6.28
CA PRO A 38 -10.94 7.41 -6.00
C PRO A 38 -11.43 6.54 -7.15
N ARG A 39 -12.30 7.07 -8.02
CA ARG A 39 -12.84 6.33 -9.17
C ARG A 39 -11.75 5.93 -10.16
N SER A 40 -10.67 6.69 -10.23
CA SER A 40 -9.51 6.36 -11.05
C SER A 40 -8.67 5.22 -10.46
N HIS A 41 -8.79 4.94 -9.16
CA HIS A 41 -7.91 4.04 -8.41
C HIS A 41 -8.57 2.76 -7.91
N ILE A 42 -9.90 2.72 -7.87
CA ILE A 42 -10.63 1.54 -7.40
C ILE A 42 -10.90 0.58 -8.56
N ASP A 43 -10.58 -0.69 -8.32
CA ASP A 43 -11.02 -1.80 -9.17
C ASP A 43 -12.42 -2.27 -8.71
N PRO A 44 -13.44 -2.32 -9.57
CA PRO A 44 -14.77 -2.76 -9.19
C PRO A 44 -14.82 -4.19 -8.62
N LEU A 45 -14.05 -5.13 -9.20
CA LEU A 45 -13.99 -6.50 -8.70
C LEU A 45 -13.25 -6.57 -7.38
N GLY A 46 -12.14 -5.83 -7.26
CA GLY A 46 -11.41 -5.68 -6.00
C GLY A 46 -12.29 -5.12 -4.88
N ALA A 47 -13.10 -4.10 -5.18
CA ALA A 47 -14.04 -3.51 -4.23
C ALA A 47 -15.15 -4.49 -3.82
N ILE A 48 -15.73 -5.24 -4.77
CA ILE A 48 -16.74 -6.26 -4.48
C ILE A 48 -16.16 -7.36 -3.57
N LEU A 49 -14.96 -7.86 -3.89
CA LEU A 49 -14.30 -8.87 -3.07
C LEU A 49 -13.96 -8.34 -1.68
N PHE A 50 -13.58 -7.06 -1.55
CA PHE A 50 -13.35 -6.47 -0.24
C PHE A 50 -14.61 -6.50 0.63
N LEU A 51 -15.78 -6.21 0.04
CA LEU A 51 -17.06 -6.23 0.75
C LEU A 51 -17.52 -7.65 1.11
N LEU A 52 -17.26 -8.65 0.25
CA LEU A 52 -17.75 -10.02 0.43
C LEU A 52 -16.80 -10.91 1.24
N ALA A 53 -15.49 -10.72 1.06
CA ALA A 53 -14.44 -11.60 1.59
C ALA A 53 -13.47 -10.89 2.53
N GLY A 54 -13.63 -9.57 2.74
CA GLY A 54 -12.73 -8.77 3.59
C GLY A 54 -11.36 -8.48 2.96
N PHE A 55 -11.16 -8.86 1.69
CA PHE A 55 -9.93 -8.64 0.93
C PHE A 55 -10.23 -8.15 -0.48
N GLY A 56 -9.47 -7.16 -0.95
CA GLY A 56 -9.59 -6.62 -2.29
C GLY A 56 -8.33 -5.85 -2.69
N TRP A 57 -8.27 -5.45 -3.95
CA TRP A 57 -7.15 -4.71 -4.52
C TRP A 57 -7.63 -3.41 -5.19
N GLY A 58 -6.72 -2.44 -5.28
CA GLY A 58 -6.89 -1.26 -6.12
C GLY A 58 -6.63 -1.60 -7.59
N ARG A 59 -7.03 -0.69 -8.48
CA ARG A 59 -6.60 -0.76 -9.88
C ARG A 59 -5.09 -0.47 -9.90
N PRO A 60 -4.24 -1.32 -10.48
CA PRO A 60 -2.79 -1.09 -10.51
C PRO A 60 -2.40 0.02 -11.49
N VAL A 61 -1.42 0.84 -11.16
CA VAL A 61 -0.88 1.86 -12.07
C VAL A 61 0.01 1.22 -13.13
N LEU A 62 -0.36 1.39 -14.40
CA LEU A 62 0.46 0.96 -15.53
C LEU A 62 1.62 1.93 -15.71
N THR A 63 2.82 1.39 -15.84
CA THR A 63 4.03 2.17 -16.12
C THR A 63 4.76 1.59 -17.31
N ASN A 64 5.52 2.43 -18.00
CA ASN A 64 6.46 2.05 -19.05
C ASN A 64 7.89 2.33 -18.56
N PRO A 65 8.58 1.30 -18.02
CA PRO A 65 9.86 1.52 -17.38
C PRO A 65 10.99 1.96 -18.32
N ARG A 66 10.80 1.83 -19.64
CA ARG A 66 11.74 2.33 -20.65
C ARG A 66 11.80 3.85 -20.69
N ASN A 67 10.80 4.53 -20.15
CA ASN A 67 10.73 6.00 -20.10
C ASN A 67 11.42 6.59 -18.86
N PHE A 68 11.82 5.77 -17.88
CA PHE A 68 12.43 6.26 -16.64
C PHE A 68 13.84 6.81 -16.88
N ARG A 69 14.07 8.05 -16.42
CA ARG A 69 15.37 8.74 -16.51
C ARG A 69 16.44 8.14 -15.60
N THR A 70 16.01 7.46 -14.54
CA THR A 70 16.89 6.79 -13.57
C THR A 70 17.30 5.38 -14.00
N GLY A 71 16.85 4.92 -15.17
CA GLY A 71 17.01 3.55 -15.63
C GLY A 71 15.85 2.63 -15.20
N PHE A 72 15.70 1.50 -15.91
CA PHE A 72 14.55 0.59 -15.80
C PHE A 72 14.31 0.13 -14.35
N ARG A 73 15.34 -0.41 -13.70
CA ARG A 73 15.21 -1.09 -12.40
C ARG A 73 15.06 -0.12 -11.25
N THR A 74 15.94 0.88 -11.19
CA THR A 74 15.87 1.93 -10.17
C THR A 74 14.56 2.71 -10.28
N GLY A 75 14.11 3.02 -11.50
CA GLY A 75 12.82 3.67 -11.72
C GLY A 75 11.66 2.82 -11.19
N MET A 76 11.62 1.52 -11.51
CA MET A 76 10.60 0.61 -10.99
C MET A 76 10.59 0.53 -9.46
N ALA A 77 11.75 0.43 -8.82
CA ALA A 77 11.86 0.38 -7.37
C ALA A 77 11.42 1.69 -6.71
N LEU A 78 11.80 2.85 -7.27
CA LEU A 78 11.39 4.15 -6.76
C LEU A 78 9.87 4.36 -6.89
N VAL A 79 9.28 3.98 -8.03
CA VAL A 79 7.82 4.02 -8.20
C VAL A 79 7.14 3.10 -7.20
N ALA A 80 7.59 1.86 -7.06
CA ALA A 80 7.03 0.91 -6.10
C ALA A 80 7.13 1.41 -4.66
N ALA A 81 8.25 2.03 -4.27
CA ALA A 81 8.40 2.59 -2.92
C ALA A 81 7.49 3.79 -2.63
N ALA A 82 7.03 4.52 -3.65
CA ALA A 82 6.22 5.73 -3.48
C ALA A 82 4.86 5.46 -2.81
N GLY A 83 4.21 4.34 -3.15
CA GLY A 83 2.95 3.91 -2.53
C GLY A 83 3.09 3.70 -1.02
N PRO A 84 3.94 2.77 -0.55
CA PRO A 84 4.19 2.56 0.88
C PRO A 84 4.67 3.82 1.58
N PHE A 85 5.54 4.63 0.96
CA PHE A 85 5.97 5.90 1.53
C PHE A 85 4.80 6.87 1.77
N SER A 86 3.84 6.95 0.85
CA SER A 86 2.65 7.78 1.05
C SER A 86 1.80 7.31 2.24
N ASN A 87 1.67 6.00 2.45
CA ASN A 87 0.97 5.44 3.61
C ASN A 87 1.69 5.81 4.91
N LEU A 88 3.02 5.76 4.95
CA LEU A 88 3.79 6.20 6.10
C LEU A 88 3.52 7.68 6.42
N VAL A 89 3.52 8.54 5.39
CA VAL A 89 3.22 9.97 5.55
C VAL A 89 1.81 10.19 6.09
N LEU A 90 0.80 9.49 5.55
CA LEU A 90 -0.58 9.58 6.02
C LEU A 90 -0.74 9.09 7.46
N ALA A 91 -0.11 7.98 7.82
CA ALA A 91 -0.10 7.45 9.19
C ALA A 91 0.54 8.47 10.16
N PHE A 92 1.66 9.07 9.76
CA PHE A 92 2.32 10.11 10.54
C PHE A 92 1.42 11.33 10.74
N ILE A 93 0.80 11.86 9.68
CA ILE A 93 -0.12 13.00 9.78
C ILE A 93 -1.28 12.67 10.72
N ALA A 94 -1.88 11.49 10.58
CA ALA A 94 -2.99 11.05 11.43
C ALA A 94 -2.58 10.96 12.91
N ALA A 95 -1.38 10.43 13.20
CA ALA A 95 -0.84 10.37 14.55
C ALA A 95 -0.63 11.77 15.16
N GLN A 96 -0.10 12.73 14.39
CA GLN A 96 0.08 14.10 14.88
C GLN A 96 -1.25 14.82 15.12
N LEU A 97 -2.24 14.62 14.24
CA LEU A 97 -3.59 15.17 14.43
C LEU A 97 -4.28 14.57 15.67
N LEU A 98 -4.11 13.27 15.90
CA LEU A 98 -4.65 12.59 17.06
C LEU A 98 -4.01 13.10 18.37
N ARG A 99 -2.68 13.26 18.40
CA ARG A 99 -1.95 13.76 19.57
C ARG A 99 -2.27 15.21 19.91
N SER A 100 -2.35 16.06 18.88
CA SER A 100 -2.45 17.49 19.07
C SER A 100 -3.84 17.98 19.48
N GLY A 101 -4.90 17.19 19.25
CA GLY A 101 -6.27 17.60 19.57
C GLY A 101 -6.79 18.78 18.74
N LEU A 102 -6.07 19.22 17.70
CA LEU A 102 -6.34 20.46 16.95
C LEU A 102 -7.76 20.52 16.34
N LEU A 103 -8.36 19.36 16.11
CA LEU A 103 -9.69 19.21 15.51
C LEU A 103 -10.82 19.16 16.54
N ALA A 104 -10.52 18.98 17.83
CA ALA A 104 -11.53 18.87 18.90
C ALA A 104 -12.42 20.12 19.03
N ARG A 105 -11.92 21.28 18.58
CA ARG A 105 -12.68 22.55 18.56
C ARG A 105 -13.72 22.65 17.44
N PHE A 106 -13.65 21.78 16.43
CA PHE A 106 -14.51 21.87 15.24
C PHE A 106 -15.49 20.69 15.13
N VAL A 107 -15.10 19.52 15.63
CA VAL A 107 -15.86 18.27 15.49
C VAL A 107 -15.76 17.49 16.81
N PRO A 108 -16.83 16.77 17.22
CA PRO A 108 -16.78 15.92 18.40
C PRO A 108 -15.57 14.99 18.41
N TRP A 109 -14.77 15.08 19.47
CA TRP A 109 -13.46 14.45 19.52
C TRP A 109 -13.52 12.93 19.36
N ASP A 110 -14.49 12.25 19.95
CA ASP A 110 -14.61 10.78 19.87
C ASP A 110 -14.74 10.28 18.43
N TRP A 111 -15.47 11.02 17.59
CA TRP A 111 -15.66 10.68 16.17
C TRP A 111 -14.37 10.90 15.38
N VAL A 112 -13.68 12.01 15.62
CA VAL A 112 -12.42 12.34 14.95
C VAL A 112 -11.32 11.38 15.38
N ALA A 113 -11.16 11.18 16.68
CA ALA A 113 -10.16 10.30 17.25
C ALA A 113 -10.34 8.86 16.76
N GLY A 114 -11.57 8.35 16.77
CA GLY A 114 -11.89 7.03 16.24
C GLY A 114 -11.56 6.89 14.74
N PHE A 115 -11.91 7.90 13.94
CA PHE A 115 -11.55 7.91 12.51
C PHE A 115 -10.04 7.95 12.30
N LEU A 116 -9.32 8.86 12.97
CA LEU A 116 -7.88 9.03 12.85
C LEU A 116 -7.13 7.77 13.30
N TYR A 117 -7.57 7.13 14.37
CA TYR A 117 -6.97 5.88 14.87
C TYR A 117 -7.11 4.75 13.84
N ILE A 118 -8.32 4.55 13.30
CA ILE A 118 -8.57 3.56 12.23
C ILE A 118 -7.77 3.90 10.97
N PHE A 119 -7.75 5.17 10.56
CA PHE A 119 -7.05 5.62 9.36
C PHE A 119 -5.53 5.45 9.49
N MET A 120 -4.95 5.81 10.64
CA MET A 120 -3.55 5.58 10.96
C MET A 120 -3.21 4.09 10.92
N GLY A 121 -3.94 3.26 11.67
CA GLY A 121 -3.70 1.82 11.73
C GLY A 121 -3.79 1.15 10.36
N LEU A 122 -4.77 1.55 9.55
CA LEU A 122 -4.92 1.06 8.18
C LEU A 122 -3.72 1.43 7.30
N ASN A 123 -3.25 2.68 7.35
CA ASN A 123 -2.07 3.11 6.59
C ASN A 123 -0.80 2.37 7.05
N VAL A 124 -0.61 2.14 8.35
CA VAL A 124 0.51 1.33 8.86
C VAL A 124 0.43 -0.11 8.34
N VAL A 125 -0.76 -0.73 8.34
CA VAL A 125 -0.93 -2.08 7.78
C VAL A 125 -0.64 -2.09 6.28
N LEU A 126 -1.17 -1.14 5.51
CA LEU A 126 -0.90 -1.04 4.07
C LEU A 126 0.58 -0.79 3.75
N LEU A 127 1.26 0.03 4.56
CA LEU A 127 2.71 0.26 4.47
C LEU A 127 3.46 -1.07 4.61
N ILE A 128 3.26 -1.80 5.71
CA ILE A 128 4.04 -2.99 6.02
C ILE A 128 3.69 -4.13 5.07
N PHE A 129 2.40 -4.30 4.77
CA PHE A 129 1.93 -5.29 3.82
C PHE A 129 2.57 -5.07 2.45
N ASN A 130 2.53 -3.85 1.91
CA ASN A 130 3.16 -3.58 0.61
C ASN A 130 4.68 -3.57 0.65
N LEU A 131 5.34 -3.54 1.82
CA LEU A 131 6.80 -3.72 1.93
C LEU A 131 7.24 -5.19 1.97
N LEU A 132 6.31 -6.15 2.03
CA LEU A 132 6.67 -7.56 1.96
C LEU A 132 7.32 -7.88 0.59
N PRO A 133 8.46 -8.59 0.56
CA PRO A 133 9.16 -8.94 -0.68
C PRO A 133 8.49 -10.13 -1.37
N VAL A 134 7.18 -10.06 -1.60
CA VAL A 134 6.36 -11.11 -2.21
C VAL A 134 5.60 -10.50 -3.38
N PRO A 135 5.72 -11.04 -4.62
CA PRO A 135 4.95 -10.51 -5.74
C PRO A 135 3.44 -10.75 -5.51
N PRO A 136 2.56 -9.85 -5.96
CA PRO A 136 2.81 -8.65 -6.77
C PRO A 136 3.07 -7.36 -5.96
N LEU A 137 3.39 -7.46 -4.66
CA LEU A 137 3.51 -6.31 -3.76
C LEU A 137 4.69 -5.41 -4.10
N ASP A 138 4.62 -4.15 -3.69
CA ASP A 138 5.64 -3.14 -4.01
C ASP A 138 7.03 -3.51 -3.50
N GLY A 139 7.10 -4.09 -2.31
CA GLY A 139 8.33 -4.49 -1.64
C GLY A 139 9.11 -5.51 -2.46
N PHE A 140 8.43 -6.32 -3.27
CA PHE A 140 9.09 -7.20 -4.22
C PHE A 140 9.81 -6.41 -5.33
N LYS A 141 9.16 -5.41 -5.93
CA LYS A 141 9.76 -4.55 -6.95
C LYS A 141 10.89 -3.69 -6.38
N VAL A 142 10.73 -3.21 -5.15
CA VAL A 142 11.81 -2.53 -4.41
C VAL A 142 13.00 -3.48 -4.23
N ALA A 143 12.77 -4.71 -3.78
CA ALA A 143 13.82 -5.71 -3.63
C ALA A 143 14.53 -6.02 -4.97
N LEU A 144 13.78 -6.18 -6.07
CA LEU A 144 14.37 -6.40 -7.40
C LEU A 144 15.30 -5.25 -7.83
N GLY A 145 14.98 -4.00 -7.50
CA GLY A 145 15.85 -2.86 -7.80
C GLY A 145 17.11 -2.76 -6.94
N LEU A 146 17.15 -3.46 -5.80
CA LEU A 146 18.32 -3.53 -4.91
C LEU A 146 19.22 -4.74 -5.19
N LEU A 147 18.70 -5.77 -5.88
CA LEU A 147 19.41 -7.00 -6.16
C LEU A 147 20.32 -6.87 -7.41
N PRO A 148 21.41 -7.66 -7.48
CA PRO A 148 22.24 -7.78 -8.68
C PRO A 148 21.45 -8.25 -9.90
N ASP A 149 21.94 -7.91 -11.10
CA ASP A 149 21.18 -8.07 -12.34
C ASP A 149 20.70 -9.49 -12.61
N ASN A 150 21.61 -10.44 -12.49
CA ASN A 150 21.35 -11.86 -12.63
C ASN A 150 20.28 -12.40 -11.66
N VAL A 151 20.28 -11.95 -10.40
CA VAL A 151 19.34 -12.44 -9.38
C VAL A 151 17.95 -11.86 -9.61
N ALA A 152 17.87 -10.57 -9.92
CA ALA A 152 16.59 -9.91 -10.16
C ALA A 152 15.88 -10.47 -11.41
N ASP A 153 16.62 -10.75 -12.50
CA ASP A 153 16.02 -11.32 -13.72
C ASP A 153 15.49 -12.74 -13.46
N MET A 154 16.19 -13.54 -12.65
CA MET A 154 15.74 -14.86 -12.24
C MET A 154 14.45 -14.78 -11.40
N LEU A 155 14.37 -13.83 -10.48
CA LEU A 155 13.22 -13.66 -9.60
C LEU A 155 12.03 -12.99 -10.28
N ALA A 156 12.25 -12.13 -11.29
CA ALA A 156 11.18 -11.49 -12.05
C ALA A 156 10.22 -12.49 -12.70
N GLY A 157 10.69 -13.70 -13.03
CA GLY A 157 9.85 -14.79 -13.53
C GLY A 157 8.76 -15.27 -12.54
N ILE A 158 8.97 -15.06 -11.23
CA ILE A 158 8.03 -15.44 -10.16
C ILE A 158 6.86 -14.44 -10.06
N GLU A 159 6.99 -13.23 -10.62
CA GLU A 159 5.94 -12.21 -10.55
C GLU A 159 4.60 -12.69 -11.11
N ARG A 160 4.64 -13.60 -12.10
CA ARG A 160 3.44 -14.21 -12.69
C ARG A 160 2.65 -15.12 -11.73
N THR A 161 3.30 -15.78 -10.78
CA THR A 161 2.65 -16.63 -9.76
C THR A 161 2.33 -15.87 -8.47
N GLY A 162 2.84 -14.65 -8.32
CA GLY A 162 2.64 -13.80 -7.15
C GLY A 162 1.18 -13.62 -6.70
N PRO A 163 0.24 -13.24 -7.58
CA PRO A 163 -1.15 -13.05 -7.18
C PRO A 163 -1.80 -14.29 -6.56
N LEU A 164 -1.45 -15.49 -7.04
CA LEU A 164 -1.93 -16.74 -6.48
C LEU A 164 -1.35 -17.00 -5.09
N LEU A 165 -0.06 -16.77 -4.90
CA LEU A 165 0.62 -16.90 -3.60
C LEU A 165 0.02 -15.93 -2.57
N LEU A 166 -0.21 -14.67 -2.98
CA LEU A 166 -0.84 -13.67 -2.12
C LEU A 166 -2.26 -14.09 -1.73
N MET A 167 -3.05 -14.57 -2.69
CA MET A 167 -4.40 -15.04 -2.44
C MET A 167 -4.41 -16.22 -1.45
N LEU A 168 -3.52 -17.20 -1.63
CA LEU A 168 -3.39 -18.33 -0.69
C LEU A 168 -2.99 -17.87 0.71
N LEU A 169 -2.04 -16.94 0.81
CA LEU A 169 -1.60 -16.38 2.09
C LEU A 169 -2.75 -15.68 2.82
N VAL A 170 -3.51 -14.84 2.12
CA VAL A 170 -4.64 -14.12 2.71
C VAL A 170 -5.76 -15.08 3.10
N LEU A 171 -6.15 -16.01 2.22
CA LEU A 171 -7.21 -16.98 2.50
C LEU A 171 -6.84 -17.96 3.61
N SER A 172 -5.55 -18.28 3.77
CA SER A 172 -5.07 -19.09 4.90
C SER A 172 -5.36 -18.44 6.25
N GLY A 173 -5.41 -17.11 6.32
CA GLY A 173 -5.77 -16.36 7.52
C GLY A 173 -7.16 -16.71 8.04
N ASN A 174 -8.15 -16.79 7.16
CA ASN A 174 -9.54 -17.11 7.55
C ASN A 174 -9.68 -18.52 8.14
N VAL A 175 -8.86 -19.46 7.68
CA VAL A 175 -8.84 -20.84 8.19
C VAL A 175 -8.06 -20.92 9.51
N THR A 176 -6.87 -20.31 9.54
CA THR A 176 -5.96 -20.37 10.69
C THR A 176 -6.46 -19.57 11.89
N GLN A 177 -7.26 -18.52 11.68
CA GLN A 177 -7.82 -17.70 12.75
C GLN A 177 -8.67 -18.52 13.73
N GLN A 178 -9.32 -19.60 13.24
CA GLN A 178 -10.08 -20.53 14.09
C GLN A 178 -9.18 -21.25 15.12
N PHE A 179 -7.88 -21.35 14.84
CA PHE A 179 -6.86 -21.92 15.72
C PHE A 179 -6.08 -20.83 16.50
N GLY A 180 -6.54 -19.58 16.48
CA GLY A 180 -5.92 -18.46 17.20
C GLY A 180 -4.65 -17.90 16.57
N PHE A 181 -4.34 -18.30 15.33
CA PHE A 181 -3.14 -17.88 14.62
C PHE A 181 -3.50 -17.27 13.27
N THR A 182 -2.82 -16.21 12.84
CA THR A 182 -2.91 -15.75 11.45
C THR A 182 -1.50 -15.55 10.93
N PRO A 183 -1.06 -16.27 9.87
CA PRO A 183 0.29 -16.15 9.32
C PRO A 183 0.65 -14.69 9.02
N LEU A 184 -0.29 -13.98 8.39
CA LEU A 184 -0.12 -12.57 8.07
C LEU A 184 -0.05 -11.69 9.33
N GLY A 185 -0.89 -11.95 10.34
CA GLY A 185 -0.84 -11.21 11.60
C GLY A 185 0.46 -11.43 12.37
N SER A 186 1.00 -12.65 12.38
CA SER A 186 2.30 -12.95 12.99
C SER A 186 3.47 -12.32 12.25
N LEU A 187 3.38 -12.22 10.92
CA LEU A 187 4.41 -11.62 10.09
C LEU A 187 4.42 -10.09 10.19
N LEU A 188 3.22 -9.48 10.16
CA LEU A 188 3.06 -8.02 10.18
C LEU A 188 3.10 -7.44 11.60
N GLY A 189 2.69 -8.21 12.61
CA GLY A 189 2.50 -7.75 14.00
C GLY A 189 3.72 -7.02 14.58
N PRO A 190 4.92 -7.64 14.61
CA PRO A 190 6.11 -7.02 15.15
C PRO A 190 6.47 -5.69 14.46
N ALA A 191 6.40 -5.65 13.13
CA ALA A 191 6.67 -4.44 12.36
C ALA A 191 5.61 -3.37 12.60
N ARG A 192 4.33 -3.77 12.70
CA ARG A 192 3.20 -2.86 12.99
C ARG A 192 3.40 -2.20 14.33
N ASP A 193 3.68 -3.00 15.35
CA ASP A 193 3.82 -2.51 16.71
C ASP A 193 5.04 -1.60 16.84
N ALA A 194 6.15 -1.92 16.17
CA ALA A 194 7.31 -1.03 16.09
C ALA A 194 6.98 0.31 15.43
N VAL A 195 6.27 0.32 14.30
CA VAL A 195 5.87 1.58 13.62
C VAL A 195 4.88 2.36 14.49
N MET A 196 3.93 1.71 15.15
CA MET A 196 2.97 2.36 16.04
C MET A 196 3.67 3.01 17.25
N GLN A 197 4.65 2.31 17.85
CA GLN A 197 5.48 2.88 18.92
C GLN A 197 6.28 4.10 18.45
N LEU A 198 6.86 4.06 17.24
CA LEU A 198 7.55 5.21 16.65
C LEU A 198 6.61 6.40 16.39
N LEU A 199 5.34 6.10 16.07
CA LEU A 199 4.29 7.11 15.94
C LEU A 199 3.77 7.60 17.30
N GLY A 200 4.27 7.05 18.42
CA GLY A 200 3.93 7.40 19.79
C GLY A 200 2.52 6.95 20.19
N MET A 201 2.15 5.74 19.79
CA MET A 201 0.93 5.02 20.13
C MET A 201 1.24 3.79 20.99
#